data_AF-A0A354J2T7-F1
#
_entry.id   AF-A0A354J2T7-F1
#
_cell.length_a   1.000
_cell.length_b   1.000
_cell.length_c   1.000
_cell.angle_alpha   90.00
_cell.angle_beta   90.00
_cell.angle_gamma   90.00
#
_symmetry.space_group_name_H-M   'P 1'
#
loop_
_entity.id
_entity.type
_entity.pdbx_description
1 polymer ?
#
loop_
_entity_poly.entity_id
_entity_poly.type
_entity_poly.pdbx_seq_one_letter_code
_entity_poly.pdbx_strand_id
1 'polypeptide(L)' 'FTDCMLQNGAAKVYAVDVGTNQLAWKLRQDERVISMEKTNIRYLTPEQIEDTIAFASIDVAFISLT' A
#
# COMPACT_ATOMS: atom_id res chain seq x y z
N PHE A 1 -8.20 -3.62 -0.85
CA PHE A 1 -7.16 -4.61 -0.52
C PHE A 1 -6.64 -4.47 0.90
N THR A 2 -6.16 -3.29 1.32
CA THR A 2 -5.64 -3.04 2.68
C THR A 2 -6.56 -3.54 3.80
N ASP A 3 -7.85 -3.18 3.77
CA ASP A 3 -8.82 -3.62 4.78
C ASP A 3 -8.97 -5.15 4.83
N CYS A 4 -9.03 -5.80 3.67
CA CYS A 4 -9.10 -7.26 3.57
C CYS A 4 -7.85 -7.93 4.18
N MET A 5 -6.65 -7.37 3.94
CA MET A 5 -5.42 -7.89 4.56
C MET A 5 -5.47 -7.76 6.08
N LEU A 6 -5.91 -6.62 6.62
CA LEU A 6 -6.04 -6.42 8.06
C LEU A 6 -7.05 -7.38 8.68
N GLN A 7 -8.19 -7.63 8.01
CA GLN A 7 -9.20 -8.58 8.47
C GLN A 7 -8.70 -10.03 8.46
N ASN A 8 -7.77 -10.36 7.56
CA ASN A 8 -7.12 -11.67 7.50
C ASN A 8 -5.88 -11.77 8.41
N GLY A 9 -5.68 -10.82 9.33
CA GLY A 9 -4.62 -10.91 10.35
C GLY A 9 -3.26 -10.39 9.90
N ALA A 10 -3.19 -9.55 8.85
CA ALA A 10 -1.95 -8.86 8.53
C ALA A 10 -1.47 -8.03 9.72
N ALA A 11 -0.23 -8.28 10.15
CA ALA A 11 0.40 -7.55 11.26
C ALA A 11 0.69 -6.09 10.89
N LYS A 12 1.03 -5.84 9.61
CA LYS A 12 1.34 -4.53 9.07
C LYS A 12 1.03 -4.50 7.58
N VAL A 13 0.56 -3.36 7.07
CA VAL A 13 0.25 -3.17 5.65
C VAL A 13 0.83 -1.85 5.17
N TYR A 14 1.69 -1.93 4.15
CA TYR A 14 2.18 -0.76 3.43
C TYR A 14 1.24 -0.47 2.26
N ALA A 15 0.46 0.62 2.37
CA ALA A 15 -0.49 1.04 1.35
C ALA A 15 0.18 2.06 0.42
N VAL A 16 0.64 1.60 -0.74
CA VAL A 16 1.35 2.43 -1.73
C VAL A 16 0.38 2.90 -2.81
N ASP A 17 0.33 4.21 -3.04
CA ASP A 17 -0.50 4.82 -4.08
C ASP A 17 0.16 6.10 -4.63
N VAL A 18 -0.05 6.41 -5.91
CA VAL A 18 0.41 7.65 -6.53
C VAL A 18 -0.50 8.84 -6.23
N GLY A 19 -1.76 8.58 -5.86
CA GLY A 19 -2.76 9.57 -5.54
C GLY A 19 -2.55 10.23 -4.19
N THR A 20 -3.54 11.02 -3.77
CA THR A 20 -3.59 11.71 -2.48
C THR A 20 -4.98 11.57 -1.89
N ASN A 21 -5.07 11.27 -0.59
CA ASN A 21 -6.33 11.05 0.13
C ASN A 21 -7.22 9.95 -0.49
N GLN A 22 -6.61 8.89 -1.01
CA GLN A 22 -7.33 7.73 -1.55
C GLN A 22 -7.65 6.71 -0.45
N LEU A 23 -6.80 6.64 0.58
CA LEU A 23 -7.01 5.72 1.69
C LEU A 23 -8.15 6.21 2.59
N ALA A 24 -9.10 5.32 2.88
CA ALA A 24 -10.21 5.61 3.79
C ALA A 24 -9.70 6.05 5.17
N TRP A 25 -10.35 7.06 5.75
CA TRP A 25 -9.96 7.67 7.03
C TRP A 25 -9.68 6.65 8.14
N LYS A 26 -10.55 5.65 8.29
CA LYS A 26 -10.41 4.60 9.30
C LYS A 26 -9.12 3.80 9.13
N LEU A 27 -8.75 3.48 7.90
CA LEU A 27 -7.52 2.72 7.60
C LEU A 27 -6.29 3.59 7.78
N ARG A 28 -6.38 4.90 7.50
CA ARG A 28 -5.28 5.85 7.72
C ARG A 28 -4.94 6.01 9.21
N GLN A 29 -5.91 5.81 10.09
CA GLN A 29 -5.70 5.86 11.54
C GLN A 29 -5.31 4.53 12.18
N ASP A 30 -5.35 3.42 11.43
CA ASP A 30 -4.96 2.12 11.96
C ASP A 30 -3.43 2.07 12.08
N GLU A 31 -2.91 1.80 13.28
CA GLU A 31 -1.47 1.77 13.57
C GLU A 31 -0.72 0.71 12.75
N ARG A 32 -1.44 -0.29 12.23
CA ARG A 32 -0.87 -1.34 11.38
C ARG A 32 -0.73 -0.89 9.93
N VAL A 33 -1.26 0.27 9.54
CA VAL A 33 -1.25 0.74 8.16
C VAL A 33 -0.25 1.88 8.01
N ILE A 34 0.73 1.68 7.12
CA ILE A 34 1.64 2.74 6.69
C ILE A 34 1.15 3.25 5.33
N SER A 35 0.68 4.49 5.32
CA SER A 35 0.20 5.15 4.11
C SER A 35 1.38 5.76 3.34
N MET A 36 1.74 5.14 2.22
CA MET A 36 2.74 5.63 1.27
C MET A 36 2.04 6.25 0.05
N GLU A 37 1.29 7.32 0.29
CA GLU A 37 0.68 8.11 -0.80
C GLU A 37 1.75 8.93 -1.55
N LYS A 38 1.42 9.39 -2.75
CA LYS A 38 2.35 10.08 -3.67
C LYS A 38 3.60 9.26 -4.01
N THR A 39 3.52 7.94 -3.87
CA THR A 39 4.64 7.04 -4.12
C THR A 39 4.27 6.13 -5.28
N ASN A 40 5.07 6.17 -6.35
CA ASN A 40 4.90 5.25 -7.46
C ASN A 40 5.61 3.94 -7.15
N ILE A 41 4.85 2.85 -7.12
CA ILE A 41 5.37 1.50 -6.85
C ILE A 41 6.53 1.09 -7.77
N ARG A 42 6.61 1.64 -8.99
CA ARG A 42 7.71 1.37 -9.95
C ARG A 42 9.08 1.85 -9.47
N TYR A 43 9.11 2.86 -8.61
CA TYR A 43 10.34 3.47 -8.08
C TYR A 43 10.54 3.18 -6.60
N LEU A 44 9.69 2.34 -6.01
CA LEU A 44 9.82 1.93 -4.63
C LEU A 44 11.01 0.99 -4.50
N THR A 45 11.96 1.32 -3.65
CA THR A 45 13.13 0.48 -3.38
C THR A 45 12.95 -0.30 -2.08
N PRO A 46 13.62 -1.46 -1.93
CA PRO A 46 13.54 -2.26 -0.70
C PRO A 46 13.96 -1.48 0.55
N GLU A 47 14.89 -0.53 0.43
CA GLU A 47 15.37 0.29 1.54
C GLU A 47 14.31 1.25 2.10
N GLN A 48 13.25 1.53 1.33
CA GLN A 48 12.13 2.36 1.77
C GLN A 48 11.09 1.57 2.58
N ILE A 49 11.22 0.24 2.62
CA ILE A 49 10.39 -0.64 3.43
C ILE A 49 11.29 -1.25 4.51
N GLU A 50 11.09 -0.84 5.75
CA GLU A 50 11.88 -1.33 6.89
C GLU A 50 11.67 -2.83 7.16
N ASP A 51 10.48 -3.34 6.85
CA ASP A 51 10.07 -4.71 7.12
C ASP A 51 10.22 -5.63 5.91
N THR A 52 10.50 -6.92 6.16
CA THR A 52 10.45 -7.95 5.11
C THR A 52 8.99 -8.23 4.74
N ILE A 53 8.65 -8.04 3.46
CA ILE A 53 7.30 -8.27 2.95
C ILE A 53 7.07 -9.76 2.67
N ALA A 54 6.08 -10.34 3.36
CA ALA A 54 5.68 -11.73 3.16
C ALA A 54 4.77 -11.93 1.93
N PHE A 55 3.97 -10.91 1.58
CA PHE A 55 3.01 -10.96 0.48
C PHE A 55 2.68 -9.55 -0.02
N ALA A 56 2.35 -9.43 -1.31
CA ALA A 56 1.87 -8.19 -1.91
C ALA A 56 0.64 -8.46 -2.77
N SER A 57 -0.32 -7.53 -2.74
CA SER A 57 -1.43 -7.48 -3.69
C SER A 57 -1.30 -6.20 -4.50
N ILE A 58 -1.45 -6.30 -5.81
CA ILE A 58 -1.35 -5.17 -6.73
C ILE A 58 -2.56 -5.23 -7.66
N ASP A 59 -3.32 -4.14 -7.69
CA ASP A 59 -4.42 -3.93 -8.63
C ASP A 59 -4.25 -2.53 -9.20
N VAL A 60 -3.63 -2.43 -10.39
CA VAL A 60 -3.31 -1.17 -11.04
C VAL A 60 -3.92 -1.16 -12.43
N ALA A 61 -4.68 -0.11 -12.73
CA ALA A 61 -5.17 0.12 -14.08
C ALA A 61 -4.02 0.63 -14.96
N PHE A 62 -3.41 -0.27 -15.74
CA PHE A 62 -2.54 0.15 -16.83
C PHE A 62 -3.41 0.58 -18.01
N ILE A 63 -3.44 1.88 -18.29
CA ILE A 63 -3.69 2.32 -19.67
C ILE A 63 -2.37 2.07 -20.42
N SER A 64 -2.40 1.20 -21.41
CA SER A 64 -1.29 0.97 -22.33
C SER A 64 -0.79 2.31 -22.88
N LEU A 65 0.49 2.60 -22.69
CA LEU A 65 1.19 3.61 -23.48
C LEU A 65 1.73 2.86 -24.71
N THR A 66 1.02 3.02 -25.83
CA THR A 66 1.53 2.76 -27.19
C THR A 66 2.92 3.33 -27.39
#